data_AF-A0A3C1CHQ5-F1
#
_entry.id   AF-A0A3C1CHQ5-F1
#
_cell.length_a   1.000
_cell.length_b   1.000
_cell.length_c   1.000
_cell.angle_alpha   90.00
_cell.angle_beta   90.00
_cell.angle_gamma   90.00
#
_symmetry.space_group_name_H-M   'P 1'
#
loop_
_entity.id
_entity.type
_entity.pdbx_description
1 polymer ?
#
loop_
_entity_poly.entity_id
_entity_poly.type
_entity_poly.pdbx_seq_one_letter_code
_entity_poly.pdbx_strand_id
1 'polypeptide(L)'
;MGLAATTPRRGGPARRGPGDRDFSLPLEVTRELDTAVGRARGAKLADRLAAASRAYARDRYPEAFRITKTLVGQVPESASARELHGLVCYRMGRFREAIRHLDAARRLSADDPSQLPVIMDCHRALGHHRRLEELWQELRAASPDADVLAEGRLVVAA
;
A
#
# COMPACT_ATOMS: atom_id res chain seq x y z
N MET A 1 -42.72 -43.35 -11.70
CA MET A 1 -42.25 -42.75 -10.44
C MET A 1 -41.05 -41.88 -10.77
N GLY A 2 -41.14 -40.57 -10.49
CA GLY A 2 -40.31 -39.53 -11.09
C GLY A 2 -38.88 -39.42 -10.56
N LEU A 3 -37.99 -39.02 -11.45
CA LEU A 3 -36.61 -38.58 -11.19
C LEU A 3 -36.63 -37.21 -10.49
N ALA A 4 -35.94 -37.08 -9.36
CA ALA A 4 -35.64 -35.78 -8.75
C ALA A 4 -34.15 -35.47 -8.93
N ALA A 5 -33.84 -34.64 -9.92
CA ALA A 5 -32.54 -34.01 -10.09
C ALA A 5 -32.37 -32.91 -9.03
N THR A 6 -31.32 -33.01 -8.22
CA THR A 6 -30.94 -31.96 -7.26
C THR A 6 -30.00 -30.98 -7.95
N THR A 7 -30.49 -29.78 -8.24
CA THR A 7 -29.69 -28.67 -8.77
C THR A 7 -29.03 -27.90 -7.61
N PRO A 8 -27.71 -27.59 -7.65
CA PRO A 8 -27.11 -26.76 -6.62
C PRO A 8 -27.51 -25.28 -6.81
N ARG A 9 -27.95 -24.63 -5.72
CA ARG A 9 -28.23 -23.18 -5.67
C ARG A 9 -26.95 -22.40 -5.95
N ARG A 10 -26.94 -21.61 -7.02
CA ARG A 10 -25.94 -20.55 -7.26
C ARG A 10 -25.99 -19.55 -6.10
N GLY A 11 -24.90 -19.41 -5.37
CA GLY A 11 -24.70 -18.33 -4.41
C GLY A 11 -24.74 -16.99 -5.14
N GLY A 12 -25.74 -16.16 -4.84
CA GLY A 12 -25.83 -14.80 -5.35
C GLY A 12 -24.69 -13.93 -4.81
N PRO A 13 -24.38 -12.80 -5.47
CA PRO A 13 -23.30 -11.92 -5.02
C PRO A 13 -23.57 -11.46 -3.59
N ALA A 14 -22.59 -11.68 -2.70
CA ALA A 14 -22.65 -11.24 -1.32
C ALA A 14 -22.93 -9.73 -1.28
N ARG A 15 -24.00 -9.33 -0.57
CA ARG A 15 -24.34 -7.93 -0.35
C ARG A 15 -23.18 -7.27 0.41
N ARG A 16 -22.51 -6.30 -0.23
CA ARG A 16 -21.50 -5.44 0.41
C ARG A 16 -22.10 -4.77 1.64
N GLY A 17 -21.43 -4.91 2.78
CA GLY A 17 -21.89 -4.36 4.06
C GLY A 17 -21.85 -2.82 4.05
N PRO A 18 -22.54 -2.15 4.99
CA PRO A 18 -22.56 -0.68 5.08
C PRO A 18 -21.15 -0.06 5.13
N GLY A 19 -20.20 -0.70 5.83
CA GLY A 19 -18.81 -0.24 5.94
C GLY A 19 -17.93 -0.45 4.71
N ASP A 20 -18.43 -1.08 3.64
CA ASP A 20 -17.68 -1.22 2.37
C ASP A 20 -17.88 -0.02 1.44
N ARG A 21 -18.90 0.83 1.68
CA ARG A 21 -19.26 1.94 0.78
C ARG A 21 -18.38 3.18 0.95
N ASP A 22 -17.76 3.36 2.11
CA ASP A 22 -16.93 4.54 2.42
C ASP A 22 -15.45 4.38 2.05
N PHE A 23 -15.03 3.20 1.62
CA PHE A 23 -13.65 2.96 1.17
C PHE A 23 -13.53 3.12 -0.35
N SER A 24 -13.75 4.35 -0.83
CA SER A 24 -13.37 4.74 -2.19
C SER A 24 -11.90 5.16 -2.20
N LEU A 25 -11.17 4.76 -3.24
CA LEU A 25 -9.84 5.32 -3.48
C LEU A 25 -9.96 6.79 -3.92
N PRO A 26 -8.95 7.62 -3.63
CA PRO A 26 -8.83 8.94 -4.23
C PRO A 26 -8.87 8.88 -5.76
N LEU A 27 -9.32 9.97 -6.38
CA LEU A 27 -9.47 10.06 -7.84
C LEU A 27 -8.12 9.94 -8.55
N GLU A 28 -7.09 10.51 -7.94
CA GLU A 28 -5.70 10.52 -8.40
C GLU A 28 -5.16 9.09 -8.53
N VAL A 29 -5.40 8.25 -7.52
CA VAL A 29 -5.01 6.83 -7.52
C VAL A 29 -5.74 6.06 -8.62
N THR A 30 -7.02 6.34 -8.83
CA THR A 30 -7.79 5.69 -9.89
C THR A 30 -7.28 6.10 -11.27
N ARG A 31 -6.97 7.39 -11.46
CA ARG A 31 -6.40 7.93 -12.71
C ARG A 31 -4.98 7.42 -12.99
N GLU A 32 -4.17 7.25 -11.96
CA GLU A 32 -2.83 6.64 -12.04
C GLU A 32 -2.94 5.23 -12.64
N LEU A 33 -3.82 4.40 -12.09
CA LEU A 33 -4.04 3.04 -12.57
C LEU A 33 -4.63 3.00 -13.99
N ASP A 34 -5.58 3.88 -14.28
CA ASP A 34 -6.17 3.99 -15.62
C ASP A 34 -5.12 4.38 -16.67
N THR A 35 -4.20 5.29 -16.32
CA THR A 35 -3.09 5.70 -17.19
C THR A 35 -2.12 4.54 -17.42
N ALA A 36 -1.81 3.76 -16.39
CA ALA A 36 -0.82 2.69 -16.47
C ALA A 36 -1.29 1.47 -17.27
N VAL A 37 -2.58 1.10 -17.18
CA VAL A 37 -3.08 -0.17 -17.76
C VAL A 37 -4.37 -0.05 -18.57
N GLY A 38 -4.87 1.17 -18.78
CA GLY A 38 -6.14 1.46 -19.46
C GLY A 38 -7.37 1.28 -18.57
N ARG A 39 -8.40 2.11 -18.77
CA ARG A 39 -9.58 2.24 -17.88
C ARG A 39 -10.23 0.93 -17.44
N ALA A 40 -10.46 0.01 -18.38
CA ALA A 40 -11.15 -1.25 -18.07
C ALA A 40 -10.34 -2.16 -17.12
N ARG A 41 -9.01 -2.16 -17.26
CA ARG A 41 -8.11 -2.91 -16.36
C ARG A 41 -7.81 -2.10 -15.11
N GLY A 42 -7.64 -0.79 -15.24
CA GLY A 42 -7.44 0.18 -14.15
C GLY A 42 -8.54 0.08 -13.11
N ALA A 43 -9.81 0.11 -13.51
CA ALA A 43 -10.96 -0.09 -12.61
C ALA A 43 -10.87 -1.40 -11.82
N LYS A 44 -10.49 -2.53 -12.47
CA LYS A 44 -10.33 -3.83 -11.79
C LYS A 44 -9.14 -3.85 -10.82
N LEU A 45 -8.09 -3.08 -11.09
CA LEU A 45 -6.95 -2.97 -10.18
C LEU A 45 -7.27 -2.01 -9.03
N ALA A 46 -8.02 -0.93 -9.29
CA ALA A 46 -8.52 0.00 -8.28
C ALA A 46 -9.41 -0.72 -7.25
N ASP A 47 -10.34 -1.57 -7.71
CA ASP A 47 -11.17 -2.40 -6.82
C ASP A 47 -10.32 -3.30 -5.88
N ARG A 48 -9.24 -3.87 -6.42
CA ARG A 48 -8.31 -4.72 -5.65
C ARG A 48 -7.48 -3.90 -4.68
N LEU A 49 -6.99 -2.73 -5.11
CA LEU A 49 -6.22 -1.82 -4.27
C LEU A 49 -7.11 -1.32 -3.11
N ALA A 50 -8.36 -0.94 -3.37
CA ALA A 50 -9.33 -0.60 -2.33
C ALA A 50 -9.57 -1.76 -1.35
N ALA A 51 -9.65 -3.00 -1.83
CA ALA A 51 -9.77 -4.18 -0.98
C ALA A 51 -8.53 -4.40 -0.10
N ALA A 52 -7.33 -4.20 -0.66
CA ALA A 52 -6.09 -4.25 0.10
C ALA A 52 -6.03 -3.15 1.17
N SER A 53 -6.42 -1.92 0.84
CA SER A 53 -6.46 -0.80 1.79
C SER A 53 -7.42 -1.08 2.95
N ARG A 54 -8.61 -1.65 2.66
CA ARG A 54 -9.56 -2.11 3.69
C ARG A 54 -8.99 -3.23 4.56
N ALA A 55 -8.22 -4.15 3.98
CA ALA A 55 -7.57 -5.21 4.75
C ALA A 55 -6.47 -4.63 5.66
N TYR A 56 -5.66 -3.71 5.14
CA TYR A 56 -4.62 -3.01 5.88
C TYR A 56 -5.19 -2.21 7.06
N ALA A 57 -6.24 -1.42 6.82
CA ALA A 57 -6.90 -0.60 7.85
C ALA A 57 -7.60 -1.42 8.95
N ARG A 58 -7.82 -2.72 8.73
CA ARG A 58 -8.37 -3.65 9.73
C ARG A 58 -7.30 -4.60 10.29
N ASP A 59 -6.03 -4.24 10.15
CA ASP A 59 -4.86 -4.99 10.62
C ASP A 59 -4.73 -6.42 10.05
N ARG A 60 -5.43 -6.71 8.93
CA ARG A 60 -5.38 -8.00 8.23
C ARG A 60 -4.19 -8.03 7.26
N TYR A 61 -2.98 -7.82 7.77
CA TYR A 61 -1.78 -7.67 6.93
C TYR A 61 -1.49 -8.88 6.02
N PRO A 62 -1.65 -10.15 6.46
CA PRO A 62 -1.44 -11.28 5.55
C PRO A 62 -2.39 -11.29 4.35
N GLU A 63 -3.62 -10.80 4.51
CA GLU A 63 -4.58 -10.64 3.41
C GLU A 63 -4.16 -9.49 2.50
N ALA A 64 -3.89 -8.32 3.06
CA ALA A 64 -3.42 -7.15 2.33
C ALA A 64 -2.13 -7.47 1.54
N PHE A 65 -1.24 -8.27 2.11
CA PHE A 65 0.02 -8.69 1.49
C PHE A 65 -0.20 -9.51 0.22
N ARG A 66 -1.10 -10.50 0.26
CA ARG A 66 -1.41 -11.33 -0.93
C ARG A 66 -1.97 -10.49 -2.07
N ILE A 67 -2.87 -9.56 -1.74
CA ILE A 67 -3.49 -8.68 -2.74
C ILE A 67 -2.44 -7.73 -3.33
N THR A 68 -1.70 -7.00 -2.47
CA THR A 68 -0.71 -6.01 -2.90
C THR A 68 0.46 -6.63 -3.66
N LYS A 69 0.93 -7.83 -3.27
CA LYS A 69 1.96 -8.57 -4.01
C LYS A 69 1.54 -8.86 -5.45
N THR A 70 0.26 -9.19 -5.66
CA THR A 70 -0.27 -9.42 -7.01
C THR A 70 -0.37 -8.10 -7.78
N LEU A 71 -0.82 -7.02 -7.13
CA LEU A 71 -0.93 -5.70 -7.73
C LEU A 71 0.42 -5.18 -8.24
N VAL A 72 1.47 -5.20 -7.40
CA VAL A 72 2.80 -4.72 -7.81
C VAL A 72 3.40 -5.55 -8.96
N GLY A 73 3.00 -6.82 -9.10
CA GLY A 73 3.38 -7.64 -10.26
C GLY A 73 2.58 -7.34 -11.53
N GLN A 74 1.37 -6.80 -11.41
CA GLN A 74 0.50 -6.45 -12.54
C GLN A 74 0.66 -5.02 -13.03
N VAL A 75 1.04 -4.10 -12.13
CA VAL A 75 1.24 -2.68 -12.41
C VAL A 75 2.47 -2.17 -11.64
N PRO A 76 3.69 -2.57 -12.07
CA PRO A 76 4.92 -2.16 -11.39
C PRO A 76 5.20 -0.66 -11.48
N GLU A 77 4.55 0.10 -12.38
CA GLU A 77 4.70 1.56 -12.46
C GLU A 77 3.73 2.33 -11.54
N SER A 78 2.88 1.63 -10.78
CA SER A 78 1.96 2.28 -9.84
C SER A 78 2.66 2.62 -8.53
N ALA A 79 2.84 3.92 -8.27
CA ALA A 79 3.32 4.45 -7.00
C ALA A 79 2.41 3.99 -5.85
N SER A 80 1.09 4.15 -6.01
CA SER A 80 0.09 3.80 -4.99
C SER A 80 0.10 2.30 -4.63
N ALA A 81 0.24 1.42 -5.63
CA ALA A 81 0.30 -0.03 -5.37
C ALA A 81 1.59 -0.42 -4.65
N ARG A 82 2.72 0.20 -5.01
CA ARG A 82 4.01 -0.02 -4.36
C ARG A 82 4.02 0.52 -2.94
N GLU A 83 3.50 1.72 -2.72
CA GLU A 83 3.40 2.35 -1.41
C GLU A 83 2.64 1.44 -0.45
N LEU A 84 1.41 1.05 -0.80
CA LEU A 84 0.61 0.18 0.06
C LEU A 84 1.33 -1.15 0.31
N HIS A 85 1.94 -1.77 -0.71
CA HIS A 85 2.70 -3.00 -0.51
C HIS A 85 3.88 -2.83 0.46
N GLY A 86 4.60 -1.72 0.35
CA GLY A 86 5.69 -1.34 1.23
C GLY A 86 5.22 -1.16 2.68
N LEU A 87 4.11 -0.47 2.89
CA LEU A 87 3.47 -0.30 4.20
C LEU A 87 3.01 -1.64 4.79
N VAL A 88 2.41 -2.53 3.99
CA VAL A 88 2.09 -3.89 4.45
C VAL A 88 3.36 -4.63 4.87
N CYS A 89 4.43 -4.58 4.07
CA CYS A 89 5.70 -5.21 4.40
C CYS A 89 6.27 -4.68 5.72
N TYR A 90 6.21 -3.37 5.94
CA TYR A 90 6.64 -2.72 7.18
C TYR A 90 5.88 -3.27 8.39
N ARG A 91 4.54 -3.30 8.33
CA ARG A 91 3.70 -3.85 9.42
C ARG A 91 3.96 -5.33 9.70
N MET A 92 4.47 -6.07 8.71
CA MET A 92 4.86 -7.48 8.86
C MET A 92 6.33 -7.68 9.27
N GLY A 93 7.08 -6.61 9.57
CA GLY A 93 8.52 -6.70 9.92
C GLY A 93 9.44 -7.05 8.76
N ARG A 94 8.96 -6.95 7.52
CA ARG A 94 9.71 -7.30 6.30
C ARG A 94 10.49 -6.08 5.80
N PHE A 95 11.36 -5.54 6.65
CA PHE A 95 11.98 -4.21 6.49
C PHE A 95 12.73 -4.02 5.17
N ARG A 96 13.50 -5.01 4.71
CA ARG A 96 14.22 -4.91 3.42
C ARG A 96 13.27 -4.77 2.22
N GLU A 97 12.13 -5.44 2.26
CA GLU A 97 11.14 -5.37 1.19
C GLU A 97 10.32 -4.09 1.27
N ALA A 98 10.02 -3.64 2.49
CA ALA A 98 9.41 -2.33 2.73
C ALA A 98 10.25 -1.20 2.12
N ILE A 99 11.55 -1.14 2.44
CA ILE A 99 12.49 -0.15 1.86
C ILE A 99 12.43 -0.19 0.33
N ARG A 100 12.59 -1.37 -0.27
CA ARG A 100 12.59 -1.52 -1.74
C ARG A 100 11.34 -0.95 -2.40
N HIS A 101 10.15 -1.20 -1.83
CA HIS A 101 8.89 -0.76 -2.42
C HIS A 101 8.57 0.71 -2.12
N LEU A 102 8.83 1.18 -0.89
CA LEU A 102 8.60 2.56 -0.51
C LEU A 102 9.56 3.53 -1.25
N ASP A 103 10.84 3.16 -1.39
CA ASP A 103 11.77 3.95 -2.20
C ASP A 103 11.36 3.99 -3.68
N ALA A 104 10.83 2.88 -4.22
CA ALA A 104 10.33 2.86 -5.59
C ALA A 104 9.06 3.69 -5.76
N ALA A 105 8.14 3.67 -4.79
CA ALA A 105 6.97 4.54 -4.78
C ALA A 105 7.36 6.02 -4.74
N ARG A 106 8.28 6.38 -3.84
CA ARG A 106 8.80 7.75 -3.70
C ARG A 106 9.38 8.28 -5.01
N ARG A 107 10.22 7.50 -5.70
CA ARG A 107 10.77 7.88 -7.02
C ARG A 107 9.71 8.08 -8.11
N LEU A 108 8.61 7.32 -8.06
CA LEU A 108 7.49 7.49 -9.01
C LEU A 108 6.64 8.73 -8.68
N SER A 109 6.67 9.18 -7.42
CA SER A 109 5.95 10.35 -6.90
C SER A 109 6.85 11.57 -6.71
N ALA A 110 7.79 11.82 -7.64
CA ALA A 110 8.69 12.98 -7.62
C ALA A 110 9.46 13.16 -6.29
N ASP A 111 9.91 12.05 -5.73
CA ASP A 111 10.66 11.97 -4.47
C ASP A 111 9.91 12.49 -3.22
N ASP A 112 8.58 12.35 -3.20
CA ASP A 112 7.70 12.69 -2.07
C ASP A 112 8.20 12.15 -0.71
N PRO A 113 8.50 13.01 0.27
CA PRO A 113 9.07 12.61 1.56
C PRO A 113 8.06 11.99 2.54
N SER A 114 6.77 11.91 2.20
CA SER A 114 5.70 11.44 3.10
C SER A 114 6.00 10.10 3.79
N GLN A 115 6.58 9.13 3.06
CA GLN A 115 6.90 7.80 3.58
C GLN A 115 8.34 7.65 4.07
N LEU A 116 9.13 8.72 4.06
CA LEU A 116 10.53 8.69 4.48
C LEU A 116 10.70 8.28 5.96
N PRO A 117 9.84 8.69 6.91
CA PRO A 117 9.90 8.20 8.30
C PRO A 117 9.78 6.67 8.43
N VAL A 118 8.91 6.04 7.63
CA VAL A 118 8.75 4.57 7.63
C VAL A 118 10.01 3.88 7.10
N ILE A 119 10.63 4.46 6.06
CA ILE A 119 11.90 3.97 5.50
C ILE A 119 13.03 4.13 6.53
N MET A 120 13.10 5.28 7.21
CA MET A 120 14.03 5.53 8.31
C MET A 120 13.89 4.47 9.41
N ASP A 121 12.65 4.16 9.83
CA ASP A 121 12.43 3.13 10.84
C ASP A 121 12.87 1.75 10.37
N CYS A 122 12.60 1.40 9.11
CA CYS A 122 13.12 0.16 8.53
C CYS A 122 14.65 0.09 8.60
N HIS A 123 15.36 1.19 8.34
CA HIS A 123 16.81 1.26 8.47
C HIS A 123 17.28 1.17 9.92
N ARG A 124 16.58 1.81 10.86
CA ARG A 124 16.81 1.69 12.31
C ARG A 124 16.68 0.24 12.77
N ALA A 125 15.57 -0.42 12.43
CA ALA A 125 15.30 -1.81 12.79
C ALA A 125 16.33 -2.81 12.23
N LEU A 126 16.99 -2.46 11.12
CA LEU A 126 18.07 -3.25 10.52
C LEU A 126 19.48 -2.88 11.05
N GLY A 127 19.61 -1.90 11.95
CA GLY A 127 20.90 -1.44 12.49
C GLY A 127 21.71 -0.58 11.50
N HIS A 128 21.08 -0.02 10.46
CA HIS A 128 21.74 0.78 9.44
C HIS A 128 21.92 2.25 9.87
N HIS A 129 22.62 2.50 10.99
CA HIS A 129 22.72 3.81 11.64
C HIS A 129 23.18 4.94 10.69
N ARG A 130 24.25 4.71 9.92
CA ARG A 130 24.73 5.70 8.93
C ARG A 130 23.64 6.09 7.93
N ARG A 131 22.87 5.12 7.43
CA ARG A 131 21.82 5.37 6.45
C ARG A 131 20.63 6.10 7.09
N LEU A 132 20.30 5.79 8.34
CA LEU A 132 19.30 6.52 9.11
C LEU A 132 19.68 8.01 9.24
N GLU A 133 20.94 8.32 9.55
CA GLU A 133 21.43 9.71 9.65
C GLU A 133 21.33 10.45 8.30
N GLU A 134 21.73 9.81 7.20
CA GLU A 134 21.60 10.37 5.84
C GLU A 134 20.12 10.68 5.51
N LEU A 135 19.22 9.74 5.75
CA LEU A 135 17.78 9.91 5.51
C LEU A 135 17.16 10.99 6.40
N TRP A 136 17.65 11.15 7.62
CA TRP A 136 17.23 12.24 8.50
C TRP A 136 17.64 13.61 7.94
N GLN A 137 18.84 13.74 7.36
CA GLN A 137 19.22 14.97 6.67
C GLN A 137 18.35 15.24 5.45
N GLU A 138 18.10 14.20 4.64
CA GLU A 138 17.22 14.26 3.47
C GLU A 138 15.82 14.76 3.86
N LEU A 139 15.22 14.16 4.90
CA LEU A 139 13.89 14.54 5.39
C LEU A 139 13.84 16.02 5.81
N ARG A 140 14.86 16.49 6.54
CA ARG A 140 14.91 17.90 6.95
C ARG A 140 15.09 18.85 5.77
N ALA A 141 15.90 18.47 4.79
CA ALA A 141 16.14 19.27 3.60
C ALA A 141 14.87 19.38 2.72
N ALA A 142 14.08 18.32 2.64
CA ALA A 142 12.82 18.29 1.90
C ALA A 142 11.73 19.22 2.48
N SER A 143 11.90 19.70 3.72
CA SER A 143 10.97 20.61 4.41
C SER A 143 9.50 20.14 4.33
N PRO A 144 9.19 18.90 4.75
CA PRO A 144 7.84 18.36 4.69
C PRO A 144 6.94 19.01 5.75
N ASP A 145 5.65 18.65 5.70
CA ASP A 145 4.70 19.04 6.73
C ASP A 145 5.14 18.59 8.15
N ALA A 146 4.63 19.31 9.15
CA ALA A 146 5.05 19.15 10.54
C ALA A 146 4.88 17.72 11.08
N ASP A 147 3.81 17.03 10.67
CA ASP A 147 3.51 15.66 11.11
C ASP A 147 4.57 14.67 10.61
N VAL A 148 4.94 14.73 9.33
CA VAL A 148 5.98 13.88 8.75
C VAL A 148 7.34 14.15 9.40
N LEU A 149 7.66 15.43 9.66
CA LEU A 149 8.88 15.79 10.36
C LEU A 149 8.88 15.27 11.81
N ALA A 150 7.74 15.31 12.50
CA ALA A 150 7.59 14.80 13.86
C ALA A 150 7.78 13.27 13.91
N GLU A 151 7.20 12.52 12.96
CA GLU A 151 7.44 11.08 12.84
C GLU A 151 8.93 10.77 12.66
N GLY A 152 9.62 11.49 11.78
CA GLY A 152 11.07 11.33 11.60
C GLY A 152 11.88 11.58 12.88
N ARG A 153 11.47 12.57 13.70
CA ARG A 153 12.10 12.84 15.01
C ARG A 153 11.91 11.68 15.98
N LEU A 154 10.71 11.08 16.02
CA LEU A 154 10.45 9.92 16.87
C LEU A 154 11.33 8.74 16.48
N VAL A 155 11.61 8.57 15.18
CA VAL A 155 12.46 7.48 14.70
C VAL A 155 13.89 7.61 15.21
N VAL A 156 14.49 8.80 15.11
CA VAL A 156 15.88 9.04 15.53
C VAL A 156 16.06 9.14 17.05
N ALA A 157 14.98 9.30 17.82
CA ALA A 157 15.01 9.44 19.27
C ALA A 157 14.81 8.11 20.05
N ALA A 158 14.37 7.04 19.39
CA ALA A 158 14.14 5.73 20.02
C ALA A 158 15.37 4.82 19.91
#